data_AF-A0A0B8P2W0-F1
#
_entry.id   AF-A0A0B8P2W0-F1
#
_cell.length_a   1.000
_cell.length_b   1.000
_cell.length_c   1.000
_cell.angle_alpha   90.00
_cell.angle_beta   90.00
_cell.angle_gamma   90.00
#
_symmetry.space_group_name_H-M   'P 1'
#
loop_
_entity.id
_entity.type
_entity.pdbx_description
1 polymer ?
#
loop_
_entity_poly.entity_id
_entity_poly.type
_entity_poly.pdbx_seq_one_letter_code
_entity_poly.pdbx_strand_id
1 'polypeptide(L)'
;MITKVLIPKVKNAAVSAGILGLGRALGETMAVAFVIGGANRIETSFFMPASSISSTIAQQFNEATDPIHIASLIGLGVVLFVITFLVMGTARRLLRKSK
;
A
#
# COMPACT_ATOMS: atom_id res chain seq x y z
N MET A 1 4.05 -37.55 7.48
CA MET A 1 3.03 -38.01 6.51
C MET A 1 2.08 -36.89 6.07
N ILE A 2 1.72 -35.94 6.94
CA ILE A 2 0.72 -34.88 6.66
C ILE A 2 1.26 -33.80 5.70
N THR A 3 2.49 -33.32 5.90
CA THR A 3 3.10 -32.24 5.11
C THR A 3 3.28 -32.58 3.63
N LYS A 4 3.64 -33.83 3.29
CA LYS A 4 3.86 -34.25 1.88
C LYS A 4 2.59 -34.27 1.03
N VAL A 5 1.41 -34.47 1.65
CA VAL A 5 0.13 -34.56 0.93
C VAL A 5 -0.62 -33.24 0.99
N LEU A 6 -0.56 -32.54 2.14
CA LEU A 6 -1.32 -31.32 2.36
C LEU A 6 -0.67 -30.11 1.65
N ILE A 7 0.65 -29.91 1.78
CA ILE A 7 1.37 -28.76 1.20
C ILE A 7 1.12 -28.60 -0.31
N PRO A 8 1.25 -29.63 -1.16
CA PRO A 8 0.98 -29.48 -2.58
C PRO A 8 -0.49 -29.19 -2.90
N LYS A 9 -1.44 -29.67 -2.07
CA LYS A 9 -2.88 -29.39 -2.24
C LYS A 9 -3.25 -27.96 -1.82
N VAL A 10 -2.62 -27.41 -0.78
CA VAL A 10 -2.90 -26.04 -0.28
C VAL A 10 -1.99 -24.97 -0.86
N LYS A 11 -0.98 -25.32 -1.66
CA LYS A 11 -0.02 -24.36 -2.25
C LYS A 11 -0.72 -23.19 -2.96
N ASN A 12 -1.77 -23.46 -3.74
CA ASN A 12 -2.51 -22.41 -4.43
C ASN A 12 -3.29 -21.51 -3.44
N ALA A 13 -3.87 -22.09 -2.40
CA ALA A 13 -4.59 -21.36 -1.35
C ALA A 13 -3.65 -20.47 -0.52
N ALA A 14 -2.46 -20.98 -0.18
CA ALA A 14 -1.42 -20.23 0.52
C ALA A 14 -0.91 -19.04 -0.30
N VAL A 15 -0.74 -19.21 -1.61
CA VAL A 15 -0.35 -18.12 -2.52
C VAL A 15 -1.45 -17.05 -2.60
N SER A 16 -2.72 -17.44 -2.73
CA SER A 16 -3.83 -16.48 -2.72
C SER A 16 -3.97 -15.75 -1.38
N ALA A 17 -3.74 -16.44 -0.25
CA ALA A 17 -3.75 -15.85 1.08
C ALA A 17 -2.60 -14.84 1.26
N GLY A 18 -1.40 -15.14 0.72
CA GLY A 18 -0.26 -14.22 0.74
C GLY A 18 -0.49 -12.97 -0.10
N ILE A 19 -1.08 -13.12 -1.30
CA ILE A 19 -1.51 -11.99 -2.14
C ILE A 19 -2.54 -11.14 -1.39
N LEU A 20 -3.56 -11.76 -0.79
CA LEU A 20 -4.59 -11.03 -0.04
C LEU A 20 -4.02 -10.31 1.21
N GLY A 21 -3.10 -10.97 1.92
CA GLY A 21 -2.39 -10.39 3.07
C GLY A 21 -1.53 -9.19 2.69
N LEU A 22 -0.81 -9.26 1.56
CA LEU A 22 -0.07 -8.12 1.01
C LEU A 22 -0.99 -6.94 0.68
N GLY A 23 -2.14 -7.20 0.07
CA GLY A 23 -3.15 -6.16 -0.20
C GLY A 23 -3.68 -5.52 1.08
N ARG A 24 -3.90 -6.31 2.15
CA ARG A 24 -4.30 -5.78 3.46
C ARG A 24 -3.19 -4.99 4.15
N ALA A 25 -1.95 -5.45 4.09
CA ALA A 25 -0.80 -4.73 4.66
C ALA A 25 -0.60 -3.37 4.00
N LEU A 26 -0.88 -3.27 2.69
CA LEU A 26 -0.91 -1.99 1.97
C LEU A 26 -2.14 -1.14 2.34
N GLY A 27 -3.21 -1.73 2.87
CA GLY A 27 -4.38 -1.03 3.40
C GLY A 27 -4.23 -0.58 4.87
N GLU A 28 -3.26 -1.13 5.61
CA GLU A 28 -2.83 -0.66 6.94
C GLU A 28 -2.04 0.67 6.85
N THR A 29 -2.01 1.34 5.70
CA THR A 29 -1.36 2.65 5.51
C THR A 29 -1.91 3.73 6.42
N MET A 30 -3.15 3.60 6.91
CA MET A 30 -3.67 4.47 7.97
C MET A 30 -3.01 4.20 9.33
N ALA A 31 -2.72 2.94 9.68
CA ALA A 31 -1.97 2.63 10.89
C ALA A 31 -0.53 3.18 10.80
N VAL A 32 0.11 3.04 9.63
CA VAL A 32 1.45 3.59 9.38
C VAL A 32 1.45 5.13 9.43
N ALA A 33 0.41 5.80 8.91
CA ALA A 33 0.25 7.24 9.01
C ALA A 33 0.27 7.74 10.47
N PHE A 34 -0.46 7.05 11.35
CA PHE A 34 -0.49 7.38 12.78
C PHE A 34 0.84 7.10 13.50
N VAL A 35 1.65 6.15 13.02
CA VAL A 35 2.98 5.83 13.60
C VAL A 35 4.06 6.82 13.17
N ILE A 36 4.05 7.29 11.91
CA ILE A 36 5.08 8.22 11.41
C ILE A 36 4.82 9.67 11.88
N GLY A 37 3.57 10.02 12.21
CA GLY A 37 3.24 11.27 12.91
C GLY A 37 2.82 12.45 12.04
N GLY A 38 2.76 12.30 10.71
CA GLY A 38 2.05 13.24 9.83
C GLY A 38 2.68 14.62 9.65
N ALA A 39 4.01 14.71 9.56
CA ALA A 39 4.65 15.97 9.18
C ALA A 39 4.62 16.15 7.66
N ASN A 40 3.79 17.07 7.16
CA ASN A 40 3.75 17.44 5.75
C ASN A 40 4.87 18.44 5.37
N ARG A 41 6.11 18.12 5.74
CA ARG A 41 7.32 18.88 5.40
C ARG A 41 8.29 17.97 4.69
N ILE A 42 8.87 18.46 3.60
CA ILE A 42 9.93 17.76 2.88
C ILE A 42 11.24 18.08 3.60
N GLU A 43 11.62 17.19 4.49
CA GLU A 43 12.80 17.33 5.33
C GLU A 43 13.88 16.33 4.86
N THR A 44 15.11 16.80 4.66
CA THR A 44 16.20 16.03 4.00
C THR A 44 16.94 15.05 4.92
N SER A 45 16.45 14.81 6.15
CA SER A 45 17.11 13.97 7.15
C SER A 45 16.32 12.68 7.42
N PHE A 46 17.02 11.55 7.47
CA PHE A 46 16.44 10.20 7.65
C PHE A 46 15.68 9.99 8.98
N PHE A 47 15.89 10.84 9.99
CA PHE A 47 15.27 10.71 11.32
C PHE A 47 14.09 11.66 11.56
N MET A 48 13.71 12.46 10.57
CA MET A 48 12.59 13.40 10.72
C MET A 48 11.25 12.72 10.43
N PRO A 49 10.17 13.13 11.12
CA PRO A 49 8.84 12.64 10.82
C PRO A 49 8.49 12.96 9.37
N ALA A 50 7.92 11.98 8.68
CA ALA A 50 7.47 12.09 7.29
C ALA A 50 5.94 11.90 7.21
N SER A 51 5.34 12.30 6.11
CA SER A 51 3.97 11.93 5.81
C SER A 51 3.95 10.94 4.65
N SER A 52 3.19 9.85 4.79
CA SER A 52 2.92 8.96 3.66
C SER A 52 1.90 9.62 2.73
N ILE A 53 1.94 9.31 1.44
CA ILE A 53 0.97 9.84 0.45
C ILE A 53 -0.47 9.56 0.90
N SER A 54 -0.73 8.39 1.50
CA SER A 54 -2.03 8.02 2.07
C SER A 54 -2.43 8.87 3.28
N SER A 55 -1.47 9.22 4.15
CA SER A 55 -1.69 10.09 5.32
C SER A 55 -2.03 11.52 4.88
N THR A 56 -1.27 12.07 3.93
CA THR A 56 -1.49 13.42 3.40
C THR A 56 -2.88 13.54 2.77
N ILE A 57 -3.32 12.52 2.00
CA ILE A 57 -4.69 12.48 1.47
C ILE A 57 -5.71 12.47 2.62
N ALA A 58 -5.58 11.58 3.60
CA ALA A 58 -6.55 11.47 4.70
C ALA A 58 -6.68 12.76 5.53
N GLN A 59 -5.56 13.45 5.78
CA GLN A 59 -5.52 14.67 6.59
C GLN A 59 -6.01 15.89 5.80
N GLN A 60 -5.52 16.07 4.57
CA GLN A 60 -5.75 17.31 3.81
C GLN A 60 -7.01 17.28 2.96
N PHE A 61 -7.58 16.10 2.67
CA PHE A 61 -8.83 16.01 1.92
C PHE A 61 -10.01 16.65 2.66
N ASN A 62 -9.95 16.71 3.99
CA ASN A 62 -10.98 17.36 4.80
C ASN A 62 -10.75 18.88 4.99
N GLU A 63 -9.51 19.35 4.81
CA GLU A 63 -9.13 20.77 4.91
C GLU A 63 -9.09 21.48 3.54
N ALA A 64 -9.07 20.72 2.44
CA ALA A 64 -9.00 21.23 1.08
C ALA A 64 -10.29 21.97 0.68
N THR A 65 -10.28 23.29 0.79
CA THR A 65 -11.41 24.15 0.39
C THR A 65 -11.26 24.66 -1.05
N ASP A 66 -10.03 24.74 -1.58
CA ASP A 66 -9.73 25.23 -2.92
C ASP A 66 -9.82 24.13 -4.00
N PRO A 67 -10.40 24.40 -5.20
CA PRO A 67 -10.52 23.43 -6.28
C PRO A 67 -9.18 22.85 -6.76
N ILE A 68 -8.13 23.67 -6.78
CA ILE A 68 -6.77 23.28 -7.16
C ILE A 68 -6.15 22.31 -6.13
N HIS A 69 -6.48 22.49 -4.85
CA HIS A 69 -5.97 21.65 -3.77
C HIS A 69 -6.61 20.25 -3.81
N ILE A 70 -7.93 20.19 -4.04
CA ILE A 70 -8.67 18.94 -4.24
C ILE A 70 -8.12 18.19 -5.48
N ALA A 71 -7.90 18.89 -6.59
CA ALA A 71 -7.35 18.28 -7.80
C ALA A 71 -5.96 17.66 -7.57
N SER A 72 -5.12 18.32 -6.77
CA SER A 72 -3.79 17.81 -6.40
C SER A 72 -3.87 16.56 -5.53
N LEU A 73 -4.80 16.51 -4.56
CA LEU A 73 -5.03 15.34 -3.70
C LEU A 73 -5.57 14.14 -4.48
N ILE A 74 -6.49 14.36 -5.43
CA ILE A 74 -6.96 13.31 -6.33
C ILE A 74 -5.80 12.81 -7.21
N GLY A 75 -4.95 13.71 -7.71
CA GLY A 75 -3.73 13.34 -8.45
C GLY A 75 -2.81 12.43 -7.65
N LEU A 76 -2.56 12.74 -6.38
CA LEU A 76 -1.80 11.88 -5.47
C LEU A 76 -2.46 10.51 -5.25
N GLY A 77 -3.80 10.48 -5.16
CA GLY A 77 -4.58 9.23 -5.09
C GLY A 77 -4.39 8.34 -6.33
N VAL A 78 -4.38 8.94 -7.53
CA VAL A 78 -4.12 8.21 -8.78
C VAL A 78 -2.69 7.66 -8.81
N VAL A 79 -1.70 8.43 -8.38
CA VAL A 79 -0.30 7.96 -8.29
C VAL A 79 -0.21 6.77 -7.33
N LEU A 80 -0.81 6.87 -6.14
CA LEU A 80 -0.83 5.79 -5.17
C LEU A 80 -1.51 4.54 -5.71
N PHE A 81 -2.62 4.71 -6.45
CA PHE A 81 -3.31 3.61 -7.12
C PHE A 81 -2.41 2.92 -8.14
N VAL A 82 -1.70 3.68 -8.98
CA VAL A 82 -0.79 3.15 -10.00
C VAL A 82 0.35 2.36 -9.34
N ILE A 83 0.96 2.88 -8.28
CA ILE A 83 2.01 2.18 -7.52
C ILE A 83 1.46 0.85 -6.97
N THR A 84 0.31 0.89 -6.31
CA THR A 84 -0.32 -0.30 -5.72
C THR A 84 -0.66 -1.33 -6.79
N PHE A 85 -1.19 -0.88 -7.93
CA PHE A 85 -1.49 -1.73 -9.07
C PHE A 85 -0.23 -2.39 -9.66
N LEU A 86 0.86 -1.64 -9.80
CA LEU A 86 2.15 -2.15 -10.28
C LEU A 86 2.75 -3.18 -9.32
N VAL A 87 2.77 -2.89 -8.01
CA VAL A 87 3.27 -3.81 -6.98
C VAL A 87 2.44 -5.10 -6.99
N MET A 88 1.12 -4.98 -6.98
CA MET A 88 0.24 -6.15 -6.97
C MET A 88 0.29 -6.94 -8.28
N GLY A 89 0.42 -6.22 -9.40
CA GLY A 89 0.55 -6.80 -10.74
C GLY A 89 1.87 -7.54 -10.93
N THR A 90 2.98 -6.98 -10.45
CA THR A 90 4.30 -7.63 -10.49
C THR A 90 4.35 -8.85 -9.57
N ALA A 91 3.85 -8.74 -8.34
CA ALA A 91 3.74 -9.88 -7.41
C ALA A 91 2.95 -11.04 -8.04
N ARG A 92 1.80 -10.74 -8.67
CA ARG A 92 0.99 -11.74 -9.36
C ARG A 92 1.70 -12.34 -10.58
N ARG A 93 2.43 -11.55 -11.38
CA ARG A 93 3.20 -12.04 -12.54
C ARG A 93 4.36 -12.95 -12.12
N LEU A 94 5.10 -12.59 -11.08
CA LEU A 94 6.21 -13.40 -10.55
C LEU A 94 5.73 -14.76 -10.05
N LEU A 95 4.61 -14.79 -9.32
CA LEU A 95 4.02 -16.04 -8.83
C LEU A 95 3.50 -16.95 -9.94
N ARG A 96 3.01 -16.36 -11.04
CA ARG A 96 2.52 -17.10 -12.21
C ARG A 96 3.66 -17.70 -13.06
N LYS A 97 4.88 -17.15 -12.97
CA LYS A 97 6.10 -17.71 -13.58
C LYS A 97 6.75 -18.84 -12.77
N SER A 98 6.35 -19.03 -11.50
CA SER A 98 6.89 -20.08 -10.59
C SER A 98 6.08 -21.38 -10.62
N LYS A 99 5.43 -21.65 -11.76
CA LYS A 99 4.71 -22.88 -12.07
C LYS A 99 5.18 -23.36 -13.43
#